data_AF-A0A352M417-F1
#
_entry.id   AF-A0A352M417-F1
#
_cell.length_a   1.000
_cell.length_b   1.000
_cell.length_c   1.000
_cell.angle_alpha   90.00
_cell.angle_beta   90.00
_cell.angle_gamma   90.00
#
_symmetry.space_group_name_H-M   'P 1'
#
loop_
_entity.id
_entity.type
_entity.pdbx_description
1 polymer ?
#
loop_
_entity_poly.entity_id
_entity_poly.type
_entity_poly.pdbx_seq_one_letter_code
_entity_poly.pdbx_strand_id
1 'polypeptide(L)'
;MFAIGVDSDQDGVEPGTVLTSMVKRCNIAVFRTIQETMAGKFRGGIHNFGIIEDGVGISELKFTRDKIPAQYLKKLEEIKQDIVSGKIKVTDYMAESQKK
;
A
#
# COMPACT_ATOMS: atom_id res chain seq x y z
N MET A 1 21.85 6.36 8.16
CA MET A 1 21.02 5.15 8.08
C MET A 1 19.60 5.58 7.71
N PHE A 2 18.88 4.81 6.92
CA PHE A 2 17.49 5.13 6.53
C PHE A 2 16.57 3.98 6.91
N ALA A 3 15.28 4.28 7.09
CA ALA A 3 14.25 3.30 7.41
C ALA A 3 13.05 3.44 6.46
N ILE A 4 12.26 2.36 6.38
CA ILE A 4 10.94 2.35 5.74
C ILE A 4 9.94 1.94 6.82
N GLY A 5 8.96 2.80 7.08
CA GLY A 5 7.89 2.52 8.03
C GLY A 5 6.84 1.54 7.49
N VAL A 6 5.94 1.11 8.35
CA VAL A 6 4.89 0.14 8.01
C VAL A 6 3.58 0.47 8.71
N ASP A 7 2.48 0.05 8.08
CA ASP A 7 1.08 0.18 8.52
C ASP A 7 0.55 1.61 8.49
N SER A 8 1.25 2.56 9.08
CA SER A 8 0.88 3.99 9.12
C SER A 8 1.98 4.87 8.53
N ASP A 9 1.68 6.14 8.28
CA ASP A 9 2.72 7.10 7.91
C ASP A 9 3.62 7.40 9.11
N GLN A 10 4.88 6.96 9.03
CA GLN A 10 5.88 7.13 10.08
C GLN A 10 6.99 8.10 9.68
N ASP A 11 6.85 8.83 8.57
CA ASP A 11 7.85 9.80 8.08
C ASP A 11 8.17 10.89 9.14
N GLY A 12 7.18 11.25 9.95
CA GLY A 12 7.34 12.21 11.05
C GLY A 12 7.92 11.66 12.36
N VAL A 13 8.10 10.35 12.50
CA VAL A 13 8.62 9.74 13.74
C VAL A 13 10.09 10.07 13.95
N GLU A 14 10.87 10.02 12.87
CA GLU A 14 12.26 10.48 12.82
C GLU A 14 12.48 11.22 11.49
N PRO A 15 12.16 12.53 11.45
CA PRO A 15 12.17 13.31 10.22
C PRO A 15 13.50 13.25 9.47
N GLY A 16 13.44 12.93 8.18
CA GLY A 16 14.62 12.83 7.35
C GLY A 16 15.34 11.48 7.38
N THR A 17 14.92 10.55 8.25
CA THR A 17 15.47 9.19 8.38
C THR A 17 14.51 8.12 7.85
N VAL A 18 13.21 8.27 8.11
CA VAL A 18 12.19 7.39 7.52
C VAL A 18 11.87 7.91 6.11
N LEU A 19 12.30 7.21 5.06
CA LEU A 19 12.16 7.70 3.67
C LEU A 19 10.71 7.62 3.16
N THR A 20 9.97 6.61 3.61
CA THR A 20 8.56 6.40 3.29
C THR A 20 8.00 5.38 4.25
N SER A 21 6.71 5.10 4.17
CA SER A 21 6.07 3.98 4.85
C SER A 21 5.17 3.22 3.89
N MET A 22 5.16 1.89 3.99
CA MET A 22 4.11 1.10 3.38
C MET A 22 2.86 1.23 4.25
N VAL A 23 1.92 2.06 3.81
CA VAL A 23 0.69 2.38 4.54
C VAL A 23 -0.37 1.33 4.23
N LYS A 24 -0.98 0.76 5.28
CA LYS A 24 -2.15 -0.11 5.19
C LYS A 24 -3.39 0.68 5.60
N ARG A 25 -4.30 0.91 4.66
CA ARG A 25 -5.55 1.63 4.88
C ARG A 25 -6.64 0.72 5.41
N CYS A 26 -6.42 0.19 6.63
CA CYS A 26 -7.40 -0.66 7.31
C CYS A 26 -8.76 0.03 7.47
N ASN A 27 -8.78 1.37 7.57
CA ASN A 27 -10.00 2.17 7.59
C ASN A 27 -10.85 1.96 6.33
N ILE A 28 -10.25 1.85 5.14
CA ILE A 28 -10.97 1.58 3.88
C ILE A 28 -11.62 0.18 3.93
N ALA A 29 -10.87 -0.83 4.37
CA ALA A 29 -11.37 -2.19 4.47
C ALA A 29 -12.56 -2.29 5.44
N VAL A 30 -12.41 -1.71 6.64
CA VAL A 30 -13.47 -1.69 7.66
C VAL A 30 -14.69 -0.92 7.17
N PHE A 31 -14.49 0.29 6.65
CA PHE A 31 -15.60 1.15 6.21
C PHE A 31 -16.40 0.52 5.07
N ARG A 32 -15.73 0.00 4.02
CA ARG A 32 -16.41 -0.67 2.90
C ARG A 32 -17.16 -1.91 3.36
N THR A 33 -16.58 -2.71 4.24
CA THR A 33 -17.23 -3.91 4.79
C THR A 33 -18.50 -3.56 5.56
N ILE A 34 -18.46 -2.54 6.43
CA ILE A 34 -19.64 -2.06 7.16
C ILE A 34 -20.70 -1.56 6.18
N GLN A 35 -20.30 -0.75 5.20
CA GLN A 35 -21.21 -0.19 4.20
C GLN A 35 -21.92 -1.28 3.39
N GLU A 36 -21.20 -2.30 2.93
CA GLU A 36 -21.78 -3.45 2.22
C GLU A 36 -22.73 -4.27 3.12
N THR A 37 -22.37 -4.43 4.39
CA THR A 37 -23.20 -5.15 5.37
C THR A 37 -24.52 -4.41 5.60
N MET A 38 -24.47 -3.10 5.83
CA MET A 38 -25.66 -2.26 5.97
C MET A 38 -26.54 -2.26 4.72
N ALA A 39 -25.93 -2.37 3.54
CA ALA A 39 -26.65 -2.45 2.27
C ALA A 39 -27.22 -3.85 1.96
N GLY A 40 -27.00 -4.85 2.84
CA GLY A 40 -27.40 -6.25 2.60
C GLY A 40 -26.63 -6.92 1.45
N LYS A 41 -25.46 -6.37 1.08
CA LYS A 41 -24.63 -6.83 -0.06
C LYS A 41 -23.39 -7.59 0.36
N PHE A 42 -23.07 -7.61 1.65
CA PHE A 42 -21.90 -8.31 2.15
C PHE A 42 -21.92 -9.79 1.77
N ARG A 43 -20.77 -10.28 1.30
CA ARG A 43 -20.53 -11.69 0.99
C ARG A 43 -19.36 -12.19 1.82
N GLY A 44 -19.53 -13.33 2.48
CA GLY A 44 -18.42 -14.00 3.16
C GLY A 44 -17.34 -14.45 2.16
N GLY A 45 -16.11 -14.59 2.64
CA GLY A 45 -14.96 -15.01 1.84
C GLY A 45 -13.75 -14.10 2.02
N ILE A 46 -12.76 -14.27 1.14
CA ILE A 46 -11.54 -13.45 1.13
C ILE A 46 -11.80 -12.18 0.34
N HIS A 47 -11.54 -11.04 0.97
CA HIS A 47 -11.59 -9.72 0.36
C HIS A 47 -10.18 -9.15 0.29
N ASN A 48 -9.69 -8.88 -0.91
CA ASN A 48 -8.35 -8.32 -1.12
C ASN A 48 -8.41 -6.81 -1.22
N PHE A 49 -7.61 -6.11 -0.42
CA PHE A 49 -7.49 -4.65 -0.43
C PHE A 49 -6.03 -4.28 -0.75
N GLY A 50 -5.67 -4.38 -2.03
CA GLY A 50 -4.33 -4.09 -2.53
C GLY A 50 -4.17 -2.65 -3.01
N ILE A 51 -3.21 -2.43 -3.91
CA ILE A 51 -2.96 -1.11 -4.53
C ILE A 51 -4.16 -0.67 -5.38
N ILE A 52 -4.85 -1.62 -6.03
CA ILE A 52 -6.02 -1.35 -6.89
C ILE A 52 -7.18 -0.78 -6.06
N GLU A 53 -7.41 -1.35 -4.88
CA GLU A 53 -8.50 -0.94 -3.98
C GLU A 53 -8.16 0.28 -3.12
N ASP A 54 -6.94 0.82 -3.27
CA ASP A 54 -6.29 1.81 -2.40
C ASP A 54 -6.07 1.32 -0.96
N GLY A 55 -6.14 0.01 -0.73
CA GLY A 55 -5.93 -0.62 0.57
C GLY A 55 -4.48 -0.55 1.06
N VAL A 56 -3.51 -0.48 0.14
CA VAL A 56 -2.10 -0.26 0.47
C VAL A 56 -1.45 0.77 -0.45
N GLY A 57 -0.44 1.47 0.05
CA GLY A 57 0.31 2.47 -0.72
C GLY A 57 1.58 2.94 -0.01
N ILE A 58 2.24 3.93 -0.60
CA ILE A 58 3.37 4.64 0.03
C ILE A 58 2.89 5.91 0.71
N SER A 59 3.61 6.36 1.75
CA SER A 59 3.36 7.65 2.39
C SER A 59 3.75 8.84 1.48
N GLU A 60 3.40 10.06 1.88
CA GLU A 60 3.57 11.27 1.05
C GLU A 60 5.02 11.75 0.92
N LEU A 61 5.94 11.12 1.66
CA LEU A 61 7.38 11.46 1.69
C LEU A 61 7.63 12.91 2.15
N LYS A 62 6.76 13.46 3.00
CA LYS A 62 6.74 14.86 3.43
C LYS A 62 8.09 15.40 3.92
N PHE A 63 8.87 14.62 4.65
CA PHE A 63 10.15 15.07 5.25
C PHE A 63 11.39 14.56 4.51
N THR A 64 11.22 13.81 3.43
CA THR A 64 12.32 13.17 2.70
C THR A 64 12.21 13.31 1.19
N ARG A 65 11.15 13.95 0.66
CA ARG A 65 10.91 14.13 -0.77
C ARG A 65 12.07 14.80 -1.51
N ASP A 66 12.70 15.79 -0.88
CA ASP A 66 13.86 16.51 -1.40
C ASP A 66 15.10 15.60 -1.55
N LYS A 67 15.19 14.54 -0.75
CA LYS A 67 16.27 13.55 -0.81
C LYS A 67 16.06 12.49 -1.91
N ILE A 68 14.89 12.44 -2.53
CA ILE A 68 14.53 11.41 -3.51
C ILE A 68 14.52 12.04 -4.91
N PRO A 69 15.47 11.68 -5.78
CA PRO A 69 15.52 12.18 -7.15
C PRO A 69 14.21 11.93 -7.91
N ALA A 70 13.81 12.92 -8.73
CA ALA A 70 12.55 12.90 -9.48
C ALA A 70 12.37 11.65 -10.36
N GLN A 71 13.46 11.09 -10.88
CA GLN A 71 13.43 9.84 -11.66
C GLN A 71 12.85 8.66 -10.85
N TYR A 72 13.11 8.59 -9.54
CA TYR A 72 12.59 7.52 -8.70
C TYR A 72 11.14 7.74 -8.34
N LEU A 73 10.72 8.99 -8.09
CA LEU A 73 9.31 9.32 -7.91
C LEU A 73 8.49 8.95 -9.15
N LYS A 74 9.00 9.27 -10.34
CA LYS A 74 8.38 8.85 -11.59
C LYS A 74 8.32 7.32 -11.70
N LYS A 75 9.41 6.63 -11.37
CA LYS A 75 9.47 5.16 -11.43
C LYS A 75 8.47 4.49 -10.48
N LEU A 76 8.24 5.05 -9.29
CA LEU A 76 7.24 4.55 -8.34
C LEU A 76 5.83 4.65 -8.93
N GLU A 77 5.48 5.77 -9.56
CA GLU A 77 4.18 5.92 -10.24
C GLU A 77 4.04 4.97 -11.43
N GLU A 78 5.08 4.80 -12.24
CA GLU A 78 5.08 3.82 -13.33
C GLU A 78 4.83 2.40 -12.82
N ILE A 79 5.52 1.99 -11.73
CA ILE A 79 5.32 0.66 -11.13
C ILE A 79 3.91 0.52 -10.58
N LYS A 80 3.37 1.55 -9.91
CA LYS A 80 1.99 1.56 -9.42
C LYS A 80 1.00 1.32 -10.56
N GLN A 81 1.16 2.03 -11.68
CA GLN A 81 0.32 1.85 -12.87
C GLN A 81 0.51 0.47 -13.54
N ASP A 82 1.74 -0.03 -13.59
CA ASP A 82 2.03 -1.36 -14.11
C ASP A 82 1.38 -2.46 -13.23
N ILE A 83 1.29 -2.27 -11.91
CA ILE A 83 0.55 -3.17 -11.00
C ILE A 83 -0.95 -3.06 -11.23
N VAL A 84 -1.48 -1.83 -11.30
CA VAL A 84 -2.92 -1.58 -11.49
C VAL A 84 -3.42 -2.12 -12.84
N SER A 85 -2.62 -2.00 -13.90
CA SER A 85 -2.92 -2.55 -15.23
C SER A 85 -2.73 -4.07 -15.32
N GLY A 86 -2.15 -4.71 -14.30
CA GLY A 86 -1.86 -6.14 -14.28
C GLY A 86 -0.61 -6.54 -15.08
N LYS A 87 0.14 -5.58 -15.64
CA LYS A 87 1.43 -5.83 -16.29
C LYS A 87 2.47 -6.38 -15.30
N ILE A 88 2.47 -5.85 -14.06
CA ILE A 88 3.20 -6.44 -12.94
C ILE A 88 2.21 -7.19 -12.07
N LYS A 89 2.40 -8.51 -11.97
CA LYS A 89 1.67 -9.34 -11.01
C LYS A 89 2.52 -9.56 -9.78
N VAL A 90 2.09 -9.02 -8.64
CA VAL A 90 2.78 -9.20 -7.36
C VAL A 90 2.51 -10.62 -6.86
N THR A 91 3.57 -11.37 -6.59
CA THR A 91 3.49 -12.74 -6.07
C THR A 91 3.07 -12.75 -4.60
N ASP A 92 2.06 -13.55 -4.29
CA ASP A 92 1.73 -13.89 -2.91
C ASP A 92 2.66 -15.00 -2.41
N TYR A 93 3.72 -14.59 -1.72
CA TYR A 93 4.71 -15.50 -1.18
C TYR A 93 4.12 -16.47 -0.15
N MET A 94 3.11 -16.05 0.62
CA MET A 94 2.50 -16.90 1.64
C MET A 94 1.61 -17.98 1.01
N ALA A 95 0.89 -17.64 -0.06
CA ALA A 95 0.09 -18.61 -0.81
C ALA A 95 0.95 -19.59 -1.64
N GLU A 96 2.13 -19.16 -2.13
CA GLU A 96 3.03 -20.02 -2.89
C GLU A 96 3.86 -20.94 -2.01
N SER A 97 4.31 -20.49 -0.83
CA SER A 97 5.11 -21.30 0.09
C SER A 97 4.33 -22.46 0.71
N GLN A 98 3.00 -22.36 0.82
CA GLN A 98 2.10 -23.42 1.32
C GLN A 98 1.78 -24.52 0.29
N LYS A 99 2.23 -24.40 -0.97
CA LYS A 99 1.99 -25.40 -2.03
C LYS A 99 3.09 -26.46 -2.17
N LYS A 100 4.13 -26.37 -1.34
CA LYS A 100 5.21 -27.37 -1.22
C LYS A 100 4.97 -28.24 -0.01
#